data_AF-A0A351PW03-F1
#
_entry.id   AF-A0A351PW03-F1
#
_cell.length_a   1.000
_cell.length_b   1.000
_cell.length_c   1.000
_cell.angle_alpha   90.00
_cell.angle_beta   90.00
_cell.angle_gamma   90.00
#
_symmetry.space_group_name_H-M   'P 1'
#
loop_
_entity.id
_entity.type
_entity.pdbx_description
1 polymer ?
#
loop_
_entity_poly.entity_id
_entity_poly.type
_entity_poly.pdbx_seq_one_letter_code
_entity_poly.pdbx_strand_id
1 'polypeptide(L)'
;MTYNKNFIIHNNSDETVLVDLKGEFHGIVRLNQVGAEMVELLSDGKTSEDIVDIMLSRYDVDRTVLEGDLNRLVSELLRVGALYE
;
A
#
# COMPACT_ATOMS: atom_id res chain seq x y z
N MET A 1 7.77 0.58 -10.91
CA MET A 1 7.17 -0.09 -9.74
C MET A 1 6.49 -1.37 -10.16
N THR A 2 7.04 -2.50 -9.73
CA THR A 2 6.52 -3.84 -9.99
C THR A 2 6.29 -4.55 -8.66
N TYR A 3 5.10 -5.12 -8.47
CA TYR A 3 4.80 -5.92 -7.27
C TYR A 3 5.50 -7.28 -7.30
N ASN A 4 6.02 -7.68 -6.14
CA ASN A 4 6.56 -9.00 -5.93
C ASN A 4 5.43 -10.03 -5.84
N LYS A 5 5.36 -10.95 -6.81
CA LYS A 5 4.35 -12.02 -6.86
C LYS A 5 4.43 -13.01 -5.69
N ASN A 6 5.51 -12.95 -4.89
CA ASN A 6 5.64 -13.74 -3.68
C ASN A 6 4.90 -13.12 -2.49
N PHE A 7 4.29 -11.94 -2.64
CA PHE A 7 3.47 -11.32 -1.62
C PHE A 7 1.99 -11.49 -1.96
N ILE A 8 1.22 -11.95 -0.97
CA ILE A 8 -0.24 -11.94 -1.04
C ILE A 8 -0.74 -10.77 -0.21
N ILE A 9 -1.53 -9.90 -0.84
CA ILE A 9 -2.32 -8.88 -0.16
C ILE A 9 -3.69 -9.50 0.09
N HIS A 10 -4.06 -9.65 1.36
CA HIS A 10 -5.39 -10.10 1.76
C HIS A 10 -6.12 -8.96 2.44
N ASN A 11 -7.25 -8.55 1.88
CA ASN A 11 -8.05 -7.44 2.40
C ASN A 11 -9.32 -7.99 3.04
N ASN A 12 -9.54 -7.69 4.32
CA ASN A 12 -10.78 -7.93 5.05
C ASN A 12 -11.40 -6.58 5.47
N SER A 13 -12.69 -6.58 5.81
CA SER A 13 -13.50 -5.35 6.01
C SER A 13 -12.93 -4.30 6.98
N ASP A 14 -12.02 -4.67 7.89
CA ASP A 14 -11.35 -3.76 8.83
C ASP A 14 -9.83 -3.67 8.63
N GLU A 15 -9.20 -4.62 7.94
CA GLU A 15 -7.75 -4.80 7.95
C GLU A 15 -7.24 -5.36 6.63
N THR A 16 -6.17 -4.76 6.09
CA THR A 16 -5.36 -5.41 5.05
C THR A 16 -4.10 -6.01 5.64
N VAL A 17 -3.82 -7.24 5.24
CA VAL A 17 -2.67 -8.05 5.65
C VAL A 17 -1.81 -8.35 4.43
N LEU A 18 -0.53 -7.99 4.47
CA LEU A 18 0.48 -8.53 3.56
C LEU A 18 1.14 -9.77 4.17
N VAL A 19 1.24 -10.84 3.37
CA VAL A 19 1.92 -12.09 3.70
C VAL A 19 3.00 -12.38 2.67
N ASP A 20 4.24 -12.60 3.11
CA ASP A 20 5.32 -13.13 2.28
C ASP A 20 5.23 -14.67 2.20
N LEU A 21 5.15 -15.20 0.99
CA LEU A 21 5.10 -16.64 0.71
C LEU A 21 6.45 -17.33 0.80
N LYS A 22 7.57 -16.59 0.75
CA LYS A 22 8.92 -17.17 0.85
C LYS A 22 9.42 -17.30 2.28
N GLY A 23 8.76 -16.65 3.24
CA GLY A 23 9.19 -16.63 4.64
C GLY A 23 10.48 -15.85 4.88
N GLU A 24 10.90 -14.99 3.94
CA GLU A 24 12.00 -14.04 4.15
C GLU A 24 11.53 -12.90 5.07
N PHE A 25 10.24 -12.56 5.01
CA PHE A 25 9.57 -11.64 5.92
C PHE A 25 8.47 -12.36 6.73
N HIS A 26 8.78 -12.74 7.96
CA HIS A 26 7.80 -13.29 8.92
C HIS A 26 7.00 -12.17 9.60
N GLY A 27 6.29 -11.35 8.82
CA GLY A 27 5.54 -10.21 9.36
C GLY A 27 4.20 -10.03 8.65
N ILE A 28 3.17 -9.72 9.46
CA ILE A 28 1.87 -9.24 8.98
C ILE A 28 1.95 -7.71 8.97
N VAL A 29 1.98 -7.10 7.79
CA VAL A 29 1.78 -5.64 7.70
C VAL A 29 0.30 -5.39 7.84
N ARG A 30 -0.13 -4.77 8.94
CA ARG A 30 -1.50 -4.29 9.11
C ARG A 30 -1.60 -2.89 8.52
N LEU A 31 -2.47 -2.74 7.54
CA LEU A 31 -2.84 -1.45 6.98
C LEU A 31 -4.24 -1.09 7.47
N ASN A 32 -4.41 0.19 7.80
CA ASN A 32 -5.74 0.75 8.00
C ASN A 32 -6.48 0.86 6.65
N GLN A 33 -7.76 1.22 6.69
CA GLN A 33 -8.60 1.34 5.48
C GLN A 33 -7.97 2.25 4.41
N VAL A 34 -7.35 3.36 4.83
CA VAL A 34 -6.67 4.28 3.91
C VAL A 34 -5.48 3.61 3.23
N GLY A 35 -4.59 2.95 3.99
CA GLY A 35 -3.45 2.23 3.45
C GLY A 35 -3.84 1.06 2.54
N ALA A 36 -4.95 0.37 2.85
CA ALA A 36 -5.52 -0.69 2.03
C ALA A 36 -5.89 -0.18 0.63
N GLU A 37 -6.64 0.92 0.55
CA GLU A 37 -7.02 1.53 -0.72
C GLU A 37 -5.81 2.01 -1.52
N MET A 38 -4.80 2.60 -0.86
CA MET A 38 -3.57 2.99 -1.56
C MET A 38 -2.85 1.80 -2.19
N VAL A 39 -2.75 0.67 -1.47
CA VAL A 39 -2.12 -0.55 -1.99
C VAL A 39 -2.91 -1.13 -3.17
N GLU A 40 -4.23 -1.08 -3.13
CA GLU A 40 -5.09 -1.53 -4.23
C GLU A 40 -4.86 -0.67 -5.48
N LEU A 41 -4.86 0.65 -5.33
CA LEU A 41 -4.61 1.59 -6.44
C LEU A 41 -3.19 1.46 -7.01
N LEU A 42 -2.19 1.24 -6.14
CA LEU A 42 -0.82 0.92 -6.57
C LEU A 42 -0.77 -0.39 -7.36
N SER A 43 -1.53 -1.42 -6.93
CA SER A 43 -1.60 -2.72 -7.61
C SER A 43 -2.26 -2.61 -8.99
N ASP A 44 -3.19 -1.67 -9.16
CA ASP A 44 -3.80 -1.30 -10.44
C ASP A 44 -2.88 -0.47 -11.35
N GLY A 45 -1.65 -0.17 -10.91
CA GLY A 45 -0.66 0.58 -11.68
C GLY A 45 -0.95 2.08 -11.75
N LYS A 46 -1.72 2.62 -10.81
CA LYS A 46 -1.93 4.07 -10.70
C LYS A 46 -0.66 4.77 -10.25
N THR A 47 -0.47 6.00 -10.73
CA THR A 47 0.65 6.84 -10.28
C THR A 47 0.37 7.40 -8.90
N SER A 48 1.43 7.81 -8.18
CA SER A 48 1.28 8.42 -6.86
C SER A 48 0.37 9.65 -6.88
N GLU A 49 0.41 10.45 -7.95
CA GLU A 49 -0.46 11.62 -8.11
C GLU A 49 -1.93 11.22 -8.28
N ASP A 50 -2.22 10.21 -9.12
CA ASP A 50 -3.58 9.70 -9.31
C ASP A 50 -4.13 9.12 -8.00
N ILE A 51 -3.30 8.40 -7.24
CA ILE A 51 -3.69 7.82 -5.95
C ILE A 51 -4.10 8.92 -4.98
N VAL A 52 -3.28 9.96 -4.86
CA VAL A 52 -3.54 11.09 -3.96
C VAL A 52 -4.82 11.82 -4.36
N ASP A 53 -5.06 12.05 -5.65
CA ASP A 53 -6.26 12.74 -6.14
C ASP A 53 -7.55 11.93 -5.87
N ILE A 54 -7.51 10.62 -6.13
CA ILE A 54 -8.62 9.70 -5.84
C ILE A 54 -8.91 9.67 -4.34
N MET A 55 -7.87 9.62 -3.50
CA MET A 55 -8.00 9.56 -2.06
C MET A 55 -8.51 10.88 -1.47
N LEU A 56 -8.08 12.03 -1.99
CA LEU A 56 -8.60 13.35 -1.59
C LEU A 56 -10.08 13.52 -1.91
N SER A 57 -10.59 12.86 -2.96
CA SER A 57 -12.01 12.86 -3.31
C SER A 57 -12.85 12.00 -2.34
N ARG A 58 -12.24 10.99 -1.71
CA ARG A 58 -12.90 10.04 -0.80
C ARG A 58 -12.76 10.42 0.68
N TYR A 59 -11.67 11.09 1.03
CA TYR A 59 -11.29 11.41 2.40
C TYR A 59 -11.04 12.92 2.54
N ASP A 60 -11.65 13.53 3.56
CA ASP A 60 -11.42 14.94 3.89
C ASP A 60 -10.11 15.08 4.69
N VAL A 61 -8.99 15.00 3.98
CA VAL A 61 -7.63 15.04 4.54
C VAL A 61 -6.73 15.96 3.72
N ASP A 62 -5.68 16.48 4.35
CA ASP A 62 -4.69 17.30 3.67
C ASP A 62 -3.87 16.50 2.65
N ARG A 63 -3.65 17.07 1.46
CA ARG A 63 -2.83 16.45 0.40
C ARG A 63 -1.45 16.06 0.89
N THR A 64 -0.81 16.92 1.68
CA THR A 64 0.53 16.70 2.23
C THR A 64 0.57 15.53 3.21
N VAL A 65 -0.51 15.29 3.95
CA VAL A 65 -0.66 14.12 4.84
C VAL A 65 -0.78 12.86 4.00
N LEU A 66 -1.64 12.87 2.98
CA LEU A 66 -1.85 11.76 2.05
C LEU A 66 -0.57 11.37 1.30
N GLU A 67 0.17 12.35 0.78
CA GLU A 67 1.45 12.14 0.13
C GLU A 67 2.50 11.58 1.11
N GLY A 68 2.50 12.05 2.36
CA GLY A 68 3.37 11.52 3.41
C GLY A 68 3.07 10.07 3.75
N ASP A 69 1.79 9.72 3.87
CA ASP A 69 1.34 8.37 4.16
C ASP A 69 1.60 7.42 2.99
N LEU A 70 1.39 7.86 1.75
CA LEU A 70 1.71 7.08 0.55
C LEU A 70 3.22 6.81 0.45
N ASN A 71 4.06 7.82 0.70
CA ASN A 71 5.52 7.64 0.69
C ASN A 71 6.00 6.68 1.78
N ARG A 72 5.40 6.76 2.98
CA ARG A 72 5.69 5.81 4.06
C ARG A 72 5.29 4.39 3.69
N LEU A 73 4.10 4.23 3.14
CA LEU A 73 3.59 2.93 2.69
C LEU A 73 4.51 2.31 1.63
N VAL A 74 4.86 3.06 0.58
CA VAL A 74 5.77 2.59 -0.46
C VAL A 74 7.14 2.23 0.12
N SER A 75 7.68 3.05 1.03
CA SER A 75 8.97 2.77 1.68
C SER A 75 8.93 1.50 2.51
N GLU A 76 7.84 1.26 3.26
CA GLU A 76 7.66 0.03 4.02
C GLU A 76 7.53 -1.18 3.08
N LEU A 77 6.78 -1.06 1.99
CA LEU A 77 6.64 -2.12 0.98
C LEU A 77 7.96 -2.45 0.28
N LEU A 78 8.78 -1.45 -0.05
CA LEU A 78 10.13 -1.65 -0.57
C LEU A 78 11.03 -2.32 0.48
N ARG A 79 10.95 -1.88 1.74
CA ARG A 79 11.77 -2.42 2.85
C ARG A 79 11.48 -3.90 3.10
N VAL A 80 10.22 -4.31 3.03
CA VAL A 80 9.83 -5.73 3.20
C VAL A 80 10.01 -6.56 1.93
N GLY A 81 10.36 -5.93 0.79
CA GLY A 81 10.54 -6.61 -0.49
C GLY A 81 9.24 -6.93 -1.24
N ALA A 82 8.12 -6.30 -0.85
CA ALA A 82 6.83 -6.44 -1.52
C ALA A 82 6.75 -5.64 -2.83
N LEU A 83 7.55 -4.58 -2.96
CA LEU A 83 7.69 -3.78 -4.17
C LEU A 83 9.13 -3.79 -4.69
N TYR A 84 9.28 -3.66 -6.00
CA TYR A 84 10.54 -3.39 -6.69
C TYR A 84 10.38 -2.13 -7.56
N GLU A 85 11.44 -1.34 -7.67
CA GLU A 85 11.47 -0.14 -8.53
C GLU A 85 11.39 -0.51 -10.02
#